data_AF-A0A0Q6VEL4-F1
#
_entry.id   AF-A0A0Q6VEL4-F1
#
_cell.length_a   1.000
_cell.length_b   1.000
_cell.length_c   1.000
_cell.angle_alpha   90.00
_cell.angle_beta   90.00
_cell.angle_gamma   90.00
#
_symmetry.space_group_name_H-M   'P 1'
#
loop_
_entity.id
_entity.type
_entity.pdbx_description
1 polymer ?
#
loop_
_entity_poly.entity_id
_entity_poly.type
_entity_poly.pdbx_seq_one_letter_code
_entity_poly.pdbx_strand_id
1 'polypeptide(L)'
;MVKGENASAWGDPAIILRCGVEKPNDLGPASRCDMVDDVGWFSETTSDGYLFTTIGRDYYVSVEVPDDYAPEADALADLADSIARHDPVKKPCV
;
A
#
# COMPACT_ATOMS: atom_id res chain seq x y z
N MET A 1 4.54 0.01 -18.37
CA MET A 1 4.33 -1.45 -18.32
C MET A 1 5.33 -2.02 -17.31
N VAL A 2 4.88 -2.26 -16.08
CA VAL A 2 5.75 -2.82 -15.03
C VAL A 2 6.06 -4.27 -15.37
N LYS A 3 7.31 -4.54 -15.74
CA LYS A 3 7.82 -5.84 -16.18
C LYS A 3 8.41 -6.58 -14.96
N GLY A 4 7.58 -7.41 -14.32
CA GLY A 4 7.91 -8.80 -14.00
C GLY A 4 8.91 -9.22 -12.91
N GLU A 5 9.41 -8.34 -12.03
CA GLU A 5 10.23 -8.80 -10.87
C GLU A 5 9.83 -8.19 -9.51
N ASN A 6 9.11 -7.06 -9.49
CA ASN A 6 8.76 -6.32 -8.27
C ASN A 6 7.24 -6.25 -8.01
N ALA A 7 6.45 -7.14 -8.60
CA ALA A 7 5.00 -7.14 -8.43
C ALA A 7 4.47 -8.56 -8.20
N SER A 8 3.40 -8.66 -7.42
CA SER A 8 2.69 -9.91 -7.15
C SER A 8 1.19 -9.66 -7.21
N ALA A 9 0.43 -10.66 -7.64
CA ALA A 9 -1.02 -10.59 -7.66
C ALA A 9 -1.63 -11.91 -7.17
N TRP A 10 -2.72 -11.82 -6.41
CA TRP A 10 -3.44 -12.97 -5.85
C TRP A 10 -4.93 -12.66 -5.70
N GLY A 11 -5.75 -13.70 -5.55
CA GLY A 11 -7.20 -13.56 -5.44
C GLY A 11 -7.95 -13.45 -6.78
N ASP A 12 -9.28 -13.44 -6.71
CA ASP A 12 -10.21 -13.25 -7.83
C ASP A 12 -11.47 -12.52 -7.33
N PRO A 13 -11.62 -11.20 -7.55
CA PRO A 13 -10.76 -10.31 -8.35
C PRO A 13 -9.36 -10.13 -7.74
N ALA A 14 -8.37 -9.76 -8.57
CA ALA A 14 -6.97 -9.78 -8.17
C ALA A 14 -6.60 -8.57 -7.28
N ILE A 15 -5.99 -8.84 -6.13
CA ILE A 15 -5.23 -7.87 -5.34
C ILE A 15 -3.84 -7.75 -5.97
N ILE A 16 -3.36 -6.54 -6.22
CA ILE A 16 -2.09 -6.30 -6.91
C ILE A 16 -1.13 -5.51 -6.03
N LEU A 17 0.00 -6.13 -5.69
CA LEU A 17 1.09 -5.49 -4.96
C LEU A 17 2.23 -5.12 -5.92
N ARG A 18 2.83 -3.93 -5.73
CA ARG A 18 4.04 -3.47 -6.42
C ARG A 18 5.01 -2.84 -5.45
N CYS A 19 6.25 -3.31 -5.44
CA CYS A 19 7.33 -2.75 -4.63
C CYS A 19 8.08 -1.66 -5.39
N GLY A 20 8.45 -0.58 -4.70
CA GLY A 20 9.31 0.47 -5.23
C GLY A 20 8.65 1.30 -6.33
N VAL A 21 7.36 1.61 -6.18
CA VAL A 21 6.67 2.52 -7.08
C VAL A 21 7.19 3.95 -6.92
N GLU A 22 6.92 4.80 -7.90
CA GLU A 22 7.17 6.22 -7.77
C GLU A 22 6.26 6.83 -6.70
N LYS A 23 6.71 7.92 -6.10
CA LYS A 23 5.91 8.66 -5.12
C LYS A 23 4.58 9.10 -5.78
N PRO A 24 3.41 8.80 -5.18
CA PRO A 24 2.13 9.27 -5.70
C PRO A 24 2.11 10.80 -5.83
N ASN A 25 1.55 11.32 -6.93
CA ASN A 25 1.52 12.75 -7.19
C ASN A 25 0.71 13.52 -6.14
N ASP A 26 -0.37 12.91 -5.64
CA ASP A 26 -1.27 13.50 -4.66
C ASP A 26 -0.77 13.33 -3.21
N LEU A 27 0.37 12.65 -3.01
CA LEU A 27 0.99 12.51 -1.70
C LEU A 27 1.75 13.78 -1.30
N GLY A 28 1.08 14.60 -0.47
CA GLY A 28 1.59 15.84 0.12
C GLY A 28 1.69 15.82 1.64
N PRO A 29 2.18 16.91 2.27
CA PRO A 29 2.32 17.01 3.72
C PRO A 29 1.00 16.97 4.50
N ALA A 30 -0.11 17.31 3.85
CA ALA A 30 -1.45 17.29 4.41
C ALA A 30 -2.22 16.00 4.08
N SER A 31 -1.60 15.07 3.35
CA SER A 31 -2.24 13.80 3.02
C SER A 31 -2.54 13.02 4.31
N ARG A 32 -3.71 12.39 4.32
CA ARG A 32 -4.09 11.49 5.39
C ARG A 32 -3.10 10.32 5.43
N CYS A 33 -2.69 9.97 6.65
CA CYS A 33 -1.98 8.73 6.90
C CYS A 33 -2.88 7.79 7.68
N ASP A 34 -3.22 6.67 7.07
CA ASP A 34 -3.97 5.60 7.69
C ASP A 34 -2.99 4.55 8.24
N MET A 35 -3.03 4.32 9.55
CA MET A 35 -2.15 3.39 10.23
C MET A 35 -2.81 2.02 10.32
N VAL A 36 -2.14 0.99 9.82
CA VAL A 36 -2.52 -0.42 9.96
C VAL A 36 -1.28 -1.18 10.42
N ASP A 37 -1.34 -1.78 11.62
CA ASP A 37 -0.25 -2.56 12.22
C ASP A 37 1.14 -1.86 12.12
N ASP A 38 1.20 -0.61 12.58
CA ASP A 38 2.40 0.25 12.56
C ASP A 38 2.96 0.60 11.16
N VAL A 39 2.23 0.26 10.11
CA VAL A 39 2.49 0.69 8.73
C VAL A 39 1.55 1.85 8.40
N GLY A 40 2.15 2.96 7.97
CA GLY A 40 1.40 4.12 7.49
C GLY A 40 1.10 3.97 6.01
N TRP A 41 -0.13 4.25 5.63
CA TRP A 41 -0.65 4.12 4.27
C TRP A 41 -1.27 5.43 3.80
N PHE A 42 -1.03 5.74 2.53
CA PHE A 42 -1.76 6.74 1.76
C PHE A 42 -2.79 6.01 0.90
N SER A 43 -4.07 6.35 1.05
CA SER A 43 -5.17 5.70 0.34
C SER A 43 -5.70 6.59 -0.78
N GLU A 44 -5.89 6.00 -1.95
CA GLU A 44 -6.53 6.60 -3.11
C GLU A 44 -7.71 5.72 -3.53
N THR A 45 -8.84 6.32 -3.88
CA THR A 45 -9.99 5.57 -4.41
C THR A 45 -9.79 5.28 -5.89
N THR A 46 -10.04 4.04 -6.32
CA THR A 46 -10.08 3.67 -7.74
C THR A 46 -11.53 3.53 -8.22
N SER A 47 -11.72 3.05 -9.45
CA SER A 47 -13.05 2.76 -10.00
C SER A 47 -13.75 1.56 -9.37
N ASP A 48 -12.99 0.70 -8.69
CA ASP A 48 -13.33 -0.68 -8.35
C ASP A 48 -12.70 -1.11 -7.02
N GLY A 49 -12.27 -0.16 -6.18
CA GLY A 49 -11.56 -0.43 -4.94
C GLY A 49 -10.71 0.73 -4.47
N TYR A 50 -9.57 0.37 -3.88
CA TYR A 50 -8.58 1.30 -3.35
C TYR A 50 -7.18 0.97 -3.81
N LEU A 51 -6.37 2.02 -4.00
CA LEU A 51 -4.93 1.95 -4.14
C LEU A 51 -4.29 2.51 -2.87
N PHE A 52 -3.62 1.64 -2.13
CA PHE A 52 -2.87 2.01 -0.94
C PHE A 52 -1.39 2.11 -1.26
N THR A 53 -0.70 3.09 -0.72
CA THR A 53 0.77 3.23 -0.85
C THR A 53 1.40 3.43 0.52
N THR A 54 2.44 2.66 0.86
CA THR A 54 3.16 2.82 2.13
C THR A 54 3.84 4.18 2.22
N ILE A 55 3.84 4.80 3.39
CA ILE A 55 4.51 6.08 3.65
C ILE A 55 5.37 6.02 4.93
N GLY A 56 6.27 7.00 5.06
CA GLY A 56 7.16 7.11 6.22
C GLY A 56 8.34 6.14 6.20
N ARG A 57 8.69 5.60 5.04
CA ARG A 57 9.68 4.54 4.79
C ARG A 57 10.56 4.85 3.57
N ASP A 58 11.57 4.03 3.30
CA ASP A 58 12.51 4.27 2.20
C ASP A 58 11.88 3.95 0.82
N TYR A 59 10.97 2.97 0.77
CA TYR A 59 10.32 2.55 -0.46
C TYR A 59 8.80 2.75 -0.40
N TYR A 60 8.22 3.09 -1.56
CA TYR A 60 6.77 3.10 -1.74
C TYR A 60 6.34 1.72 -2.25
N VAL A 61 5.54 1.02 -1.45
CA VAL A 61 4.89 -0.23 -1.84
C VAL A 61 3.42 0.10 -2.09
N SER A 62 2.93 -0.16 -3.29
CA SER A 62 1.53 0.03 -3.63
C SER A 62 0.76 -1.29 -3.56
N VAL A 63 -0.47 -1.24 -3.08
CA VAL A 63 -1.40 -2.37 -3.03
C VAL A 63 -2.75 -1.91 -3.54
N GLU A 64 -3.20 -2.50 -4.64
CA GLU A 64 -4.52 -2.29 -5.22
C GLU A 64 -5.45 -3.40 -4.71
N VAL A 65 -6.54 -3.02 -4.04
CA VAL A 65 -7.48 -3.93 -3.38
C VAL A 65 -8.89 -3.65 -3.93
N PRO A 66 -9.51 -4.61 -4.62
CA PRO A 66 -10.88 -4.47 -5.10
C PRO A 66 -11.94 -4.38 -3.98
N ASP A 67 -13.07 -3.73 -4.26
CA ASP A 67 -14.20 -3.55 -3.32
C ASP A 67 -14.76 -4.89 -2.78
N ASP A 68 -14.60 -6.00 -3.53
CA ASP A 68 -14.99 -7.34 -3.11
C ASP A 68 -14.30 -7.82 -1.81
N TYR A 69 -13.20 -7.19 -1.42
CA TYR A 69 -12.45 -7.49 -0.19
C TYR A 69 -12.76 -6.56 0.97
N ALA A 70 -13.89 -5.84 0.96
CA ALA A 70 -14.26 -4.94 2.04
C ALA A 70 -14.34 -5.66 3.42
N PRO A 71 -13.73 -5.10 4.49
CA PRO A 71 -12.92 -3.87 4.48
C PRO A 71 -11.52 -4.11 3.89
N GLU A 72 -11.14 -3.27 2.93
CA GLU A 72 -9.91 -3.42 2.13
C GLU A 72 -8.64 -3.35 2.99
N ALA A 73 -8.74 -2.75 4.17
CA ALA A 73 -7.68 -2.66 5.17
C ALA A 73 -7.20 -4.04 5.67
N ASP A 74 -8.03 -5.08 5.60
CA ASP A 74 -7.64 -6.44 6.04
C ASP A 74 -6.46 -6.98 5.21
N ALA A 75 -6.44 -6.69 3.91
CA ALA A 75 -5.31 -7.06 3.04
C ALA A 75 -4.00 -6.34 3.43
N LEU A 76 -4.10 -5.15 4.04
CA LEU A 76 -2.93 -4.39 4.50
C LEU A 76 -2.34 -4.97 5.79
N ALA A 77 -3.20 -5.46 6.68
CA ALA A 77 -2.79 -6.12 7.93
C ALA A 77 -1.94 -7.37 7.64
N ASP A 78 -2.37 -8.20 6.69
CA ASP A 78 -1.64 -9.40 6.26
C ASP A 78 -0.23 -9.08 5.70
N LEU A 79 -0.06 -7.89 5.12
CA LEU A 79 1.21 -7.44 4.54
C LEU A 79 2.11 -6.70 5.53
N ALA A 80 1.54 -6.15 6.62
CA ALA A 80 2.22 -5.19 7.48
C ALA A 80 3.51 -5.74 8.10
N ASP A 81 3.47 -6.98 8.59
CA ASP A 81 4.59 -7.66 9.22
C ASP A 81 5.76 -7.90 8.23
N SER A 82 5.46 -8.25 6.98
CA SER A 82 6.48 -8.38 5.93
C SER A 82 7.05 -7.02 5.50
N ILE A 83 6.22 -5.99 5.38
CA ILE A 83 6.67 -4.63 5.08
C ILE A 83 7.57 -4.12 6.19
N ALA A 84 7.18 -4.24 7.46
CA ALA A 84 7.94 -3.76 8.60
C ALA A 84 9.33 -4.42 8.71
N ARG A 85 9.43 -5.71 8.38
CA ARG A 85 10.72 -6.43 8.36
C ARG A 85 11.67 -5.98 7.27
N HIS A 86 11.16 -5.69 6.07
CA HIS A 86 12.00 -5.44 4.89
C HIS A 86 12.15 -3.95 4.54
N ASP A 87 11.22 -3.11 4.98
CA ASP A 87 11.26 -1.66 4.86
C ASP A 87 10.82 -1.00 6.19
N PRO A 88 11.73 -0.92 7.18
CA PRO A 88 11.43 -0.40 8.50
C PRO A 88 11.03 1.08 8.47
N VAL A 89 10.12 1.46 9.37
CA VAL A 89 9.67 2.85 9.50
C VAL A 89 10.84 3.80 9.79
N LYS A 90 10.92 4.89 9.03
CA LYS A 90 11.86 6.00 9.24
C LYS A 90 11.21 7.17 9.94
N LYS A 91 9.98 7.49 9.51
CA LYS A 91 9.18 8.58 10.04
C LYS A 91 7.75 8.08 10.24
N PRO A 92 7.35 7.80 11.50
CA PRO A 92 5.96 7.46 11.77
C PRO A 92 5.03 8.64 11.44
N CYS A 93 3.76 8.32 11.21
CA CYS A 93 2.74 9.33 10.96
C CYS A 93 2.29 10.07 12.23
N VAL A 94 2.57 9.48 13.41
CA VAL A 94 2.28 10.01 14.75
C VAL A 94 3.56 10.40 15.48
#